data_AF-A0A1M7LXZ6-F1
#
_entry.id   AF-A0A1M7LXZ6-F1
#
_cell.length_a   1.000
_cell.length_b   1.000
_cell.length_c   1.000
_cell.angle_alpha   90.00
_cell.angle_beta   90.00
_cell.angle_gamma   90.00
#
_symmetry.space_group_name_H-M   'P 1'
#
loop_
_entity.id
_entity.type
_entity.pdbx_description
1 polymer ?
#
loop_
_entity_poly.entity_id
_entity_poly.type
_entity_poly.pdbx_seq_one_letter_code
_entity_poly.pdbx_strand_id
1 'polypeptide(L)'
;MIYSTQNDMDQSNVQASELYTLQLPSKQESITLLENLIEEIADKHNISEDTFANMMTCLSEAANNAITHGNKLDESKKVIVNADVEGRRIIWTVTDEGNGFDYNNLPDPTAPENLENLTGRGVFILKHLADQCIFNTKGNEVELHFKI
;
A
#
# COMPACT_ATOMS: atom_id res chain seq x y z
N MET A 1 -8.99 57.33 14.33
CA MET A 1 -9.27 56.66 13.05
C MET A 1 -8.24 55.55 12.90
N ILE A 2 -8.71 54.29 12.88
CA ILE A 2 -8.31 53.14 12.02
C ILE A 2 -6.98 53.30 11.22
N TYR A 3 -6.05 52.35 11.18
CA TYR A 3 -6.23 50.92 10.86
C TYR A 3 -5.17 49.99 11.48
N SER A 4 -5.65 48.79 11.79
CA SER A 4 -4.96 47.52 12.00
C SER A 4 -4.41 46.93 10.70
N THR A 5 -3.24 46.29 10.76
CA THR A 5 -2.91 45.14 9.90
C THR A 5 -2.23 44.08 10.74
N GLN A 6 -3.02 43.06 11.10
CA GLN A 6 -2.53 41.72 11.45
C GLN A 6 -1.68 41.21 10.29
N ASN A 7 -0.47 40.75 10.63
CA ASN A 7 0.36 39.98 9.72
C ASN A 7 0.12 38.51 10.09
N ASP A 8 -0.98 37.95 9.58
CA ASP A 8 -1.26 36.52 9.65
C ASP A 8 -0.34 35.81 8.65
N MET A 9 0.88 35.49 9.08
CA MET A 9 1.66 34.45 8.43
C MET A 9 1.09 33.12 8.88
N ASP A 10 0.34 32.51 7.96
CA ASP A 10 -0.12 31.13 7.97
C ASP A 10 1.04 30.20 8.35
N GLN A 11 1.04 29.75 9.60
CA GLN A 11 1.84 28.62 10.00
C GLN A 11 1.17 27.38 9.41
N SER A 12 1.61 26.99 8.21
CA SER A 12 1.36 25.65 7.70
C SER A 12 1.85 24.66 8.74
N ASN A 13 0.92 24.12 9.52
CA ASN A 13 1.15 23.15 10.56
C ASN A 13 1.63 21.86 9.87
N VAL A 14 2.94 21.71 9.69
CA VAL A 14 3.54 20.46 9.18
C VAL A 14 3.34 19.43 10.27
N GLN A 15 2.24 18.68 10.17
CA GLN A 15 2.01 17.53 11.01
C GLN A 15 3.13 16.53 10.71
N ALA A 16 3.93 16.21 11.73
CA ALA A 16 5.07 15.31 11.55
C ALA A 16 4.58 13.97 10.98
N SER A 17 5.24 13.51 9.91
CA SER A 17 5.00 12.20 9.34
C SER A 17 5.61 11.12 10.24
N GLU A 18 4.91 10.02 10.43
CA GLU A 18 5.46 8.84 11.12
C GLU A 18 5.77 7.74 10.12
N LEU A 19 7.02 7.30 10.10
CA LEU A 19 7.56 6.37 9.11
C LEU A 19 7.84 5.00 9.72
N TYR A 20 7.38 3.96 9.02
CA TYR A 20 7.62 2.56 9.34
C TYR A 20 8.30 1.88 8.17
N THR A 21 9.25 0.99 8.46
CA THR A 21 9.87 0.13 7.44
C THR A 21 9.97 -1.29 7.97
N LEU A 22 9.49 -2.24 7.15
CA LEU A 22 9.58 -3.66 7.38
C LEU A 22 10.28 -4.32 6.18
N GLN A 23 11.29 -5.13 6.47
CA GLN A 23 11.94 -5.96 5.46
C GLN A 23 11.58 -7.42 5.69
N LEU A 24 10.98 -8.04 4.68
CA LEU A 24 10.51 -9.41 4.71
C LEU A 24 11.36 -10.27 3.79
N PRO A 25 11.85 -11.44 4.23
CA PRO A 25 12.29 -12.47 3.31
C PRO A 25 11.17 -12.81 2.33
N SER A 26 11.51 -13.16 1.08
CA SER A 26 10.52 -13.49 0.05
C SER A 26 9.91 -14.88 0.22
N LYS A 27 9.18 -15.09 1.33
CA LYS A 27 8.50 -16.34 1.71
C LYS A 27 7.12 -16.06 2.28
N GLN A 28 6.18 -17.01 2.14
CA GLN A 28 4.78 -16.79 2.52
C GLN A 28 4.59 -16.54 4.01
N GLU A 29 5.37 -17.21 4.87
CA GLU A 29 5.29 -17.07 6.32
C GLU A 29 5.64 -15.65 6.80
N SER A 30 6.31 -14.86 5.95
CA SER A 30 6.64 -13.48 6.26
C SER A 30 5.44 -12.53 6.17
N ILE A 31 4.32 -12.95 5.55
CA ILE A 31 3.10 -12.13 5.47
C ILE A 31 2.53 -11.86 6.87
N THR A 32 2.60 -12.82 7.80
CA THR A 32 2.12 -12.60 9.18
C THR A 32 2.85 -11.47 9.90
N LEU A 33 4.12 -11.20 9.56
CA LEU A 33 4.84 -10.04 10.11
C LEU A 33 4.28 -8.71 9.59
N LEU A 34 3.82 -8.70 8.34
CA LEU A 34 3.13 -7.54 7.76
C LEU A 34 1.76 -7.35 8.40
N GLU A 35 0.98 -8.43 8.56
CA GLU A 35 -0.34 -8.38 9.19
C GLU A 35 -0.26 -7.78 10.61
N ASN A 36 0.72 -8.22 11.41
CA ASN A 36 0.96 -7.66 12.74
C ASN A 36 1.31 -6.16 12.71
N LEU A 37 2.09 -5.70 11.73
CA LEU A 37 2.42 -4.28 11.58
C LEU A 37 1.19 -3.46 11.21
N ILE A 38 0.32 -3.99 10.35
CA ILE A 38 -0.93 -3.33 9.96
C ILE A 38 -1.83 -3.18 11.18
N GLU A 39 -1.97 -4.22 12.00
CA GLU A 39 -2.72 -4.19 13.26
C GLU A 39 -2.15 -3.13 14.23
N GLU A 40 -0.83 -3.12 14.44
CA GLU A 40 -0.17 -2.15 15.33
C GLU A 40 -0.43 -0.69 14.89
N ILE A 41 -0.29 -0.42 13.59
CA ILE A 41 -0.52 0.93 13.04
C ILE A 41 -2.01 1.29 13.11
N ALA A 42 -2.91 0.35 12.81
CA ALA A 42 -4.35 0.58 12.89
C ALA A 42 -4.80 0.94 14.30
N ASP A 43 -4.36 0.18 15.30
CA ASP A 43 -4.66 0.43 16.71
C ASP A 43 -4.11 1.78 17.16
N LYS A 44 -2.84 2.07 16.84
CA LYS A 44 -2.17 3.30 17.25
C LYS A 44 -2.83 4.56 16.68
N HIS A 45 -3.25 4.52 15.43
CA HIS A 45 -3.83 5.66 14.73
C HIS A 45 -5.37 5.67 14.77
N ASN A 46 -5.99 4.73 15.49
CA ASN A 46 -7.46 4.58 15.59
C ASN A 46 -8.13 4.47 14.21
N ILE A 47 -7.53 3.71 13.31
CA ILE A 47 -8.03 3.50 11.96
C ILE A 47 -9.36 2.75 12.03
N SER A 48 -10.35 3.18 11.24
CA SER A 48 -11.67 2.54 11.22
C SER A 48 -11.61 1.06 10.78
N GLU A 49 -12.53 0.23 11.27
CA GLU A 49 -12.60 -1.20 10.92
C GLU A 49 -12.70 -1.43 9.40
N ASP A 50 -13.46 -0.60 8.69
CA ASP A 50 -13.60 -0.67 7.23
C ASP A 50 -12.26 -0.37 6.52
N THR A 51 -11.58 0.70 6.93
CA THR A 51 -10.26 1.05 6.36
C THR A 51 -9.23 -0.03 6.70
N PHE A 52 -9.24 -0.55 7.93
CA PHE A 52 -8.37 -1.65 8.35
C PHE A 52 -8.57 -2.90 7.50
N ALA A 53 -9.82 -3.32 7.27
CA ALA A 53 -10.12 -4.47 6.41
C ALA A 53 -9.63 -4.28 4.98
N ASN A 54 -9.78 -3.06 4.44
CA ASN A 54 -9.27 -2.71 3.11
C ASN A 54 -7.74 -2.74 3.06
N MET A 55 -7.05 -2.18 4.05
CA MET A 55 -5.59 -2.23 4.16
C MET A 55 -5.09 -3.66 4.27
N MET A 56 -5.66 -4.47 5.16
CA MET A 56 -5.28 -5.88 5.35
C MET A 56 -5.38 -6.65 4.04
N THR A 57 -6.51 -6.53 3.34
CA THR A 57 -6.72 -7.20 2.06
C THR A 57 -5.72 -6.73 0.99
N CYS A 58 -5.53 -5.42 0.85
CA CYS A 58 -4.64 -4.87 -0.17
C CYS A 58 -3.18 -5.22 0.09
N LEU A 59 -2.72 -5.08 1.34
CA LEU A 59 -1.31 -5.26 1.68
C LEU A 59 -0.90 -6.72 1.65
N SER A 60 -1.78 -7.65 2.08
CA SER A 60 -1.53 -9.09 1.92
C SER A 60 -1.48 -9.50 0.44
N GLU A 61 -2.36 -8.95 -0.40
CA GLU A 61 -2.34 -9.19 -1.84
C GLU A 61 -1.09 -8.59 -2.52
N ALA A 62 -0.70 -7.36 -2.16
CA ALA A 62 0.50 -6.71 -2.66
C ALA A 62 1.77 -7.47 -2.25
N ALA A 63 1.87 -7.90 -0.99
CA ALA A 63 2.99 -8.69 -0.49
C ALA A 63 3.05 -10.06 -1.17
N ASN A 64 1.92 -10.75 -1.36
CA ASN A 64 1.87 -12.01 -2.09
C ASN A 64 2.32 -11.82 -3.55
N ASN A 65 1.91 -10.73 -4.20
CA ASN A 65 2.37 -10.39 -5.55
C ASN A 65 3.88 -10.16 -5.60
N ALA A 66 4.42 -9.40 -4.65
CA ALA A 66 5.84 -9.16 -4.51
C ALA A 66 6.64 -10.47 -4.29
N ILE A 67 6.17 -11.35 -3.39
CA ILE A 67 6.82 -12.62 -3.04
C ILE A 67 6.74 -13.63 -4.20
N THR A 68 5.53 -13.89 -4.71
CA THR A 68 5.25 -14.97 -5.66
C THR A 68 5.56 -14.55 -7.09
N HIS A 69 5.14 -13.35 -7.49
CA HIS A 69 5.25 -12.89 -8.87
C HIS A 69 6.47 -12.02 -9.13
N GLY A 70 6.85 -11.13 -8.20
CA GLY A 70 8.04 -10.30 -8.31
C GLY A 70 9.32 -11.11 -8.11
N ASN A 71 9.50 -11.60 -6.89
CA ASN A 71 10.70 -12.30 -6.44
C ASN A 71 10.73 -13.79 -6.80
N LYS A 72 9.62 -14.37 -7.28
CA LYS A 72 9.53 -15.78 -7.70
C LYS A 72 9.86 -16.78 -6.58
N LEU A 73 9.47 -16.46 -5.34
CA LEU A 73 9.73 -17.28 -4.15
C LEU A 73 11.23 -17.50 -3.88
N ASP A 74 12.09 -16.61 -4.38
CA ASP A 74 13.52 -16.63 -4.10
C ASP A 74 13.79 -16.06 -2.70
N GLU A 75 13.97 -16.93 -1.70
CA GLU A 75 14.21 -16.55 -0.30
C GLU A 75 15.48 -15.70 -0.08
N SER A 76 16.40 -15.64 -1.05
CA SER A 76 17.55 -14.73 -0.97
C SER A 76 17.17 -13.26 -1.20
N LYS A 77 15.98 -13.03 -1.79
CA LYS A 77 15.42 -11.71 -2.04
C LYS A 77 14.51 -11.25 -0.91
N LYS A 78 14.25 -9.95 -0.92
CA LYS A 78 13.43 -9.25 0.06
C LYS A 78 12.22 -8.59 -0.58
N VAL A 79 11.19 -8.44 0.23
CA VAL A 79 10.12 -7.47 0.02
C VAL A 79 10.29 -6.37 1.06
N ILE A 80 10.30 -5.13 0.60
CA ILE A 80 10.39 -3.95 1.46
C ILE A 80 9.00 -3.35 1.55
N VAL A 81 8.50 -3.17 2.77
CA VAL A 81 7.23 -2.49 3.04
C VAL A 81 7.52 -1.23 3.83
N ASN A 82 7.05 -0.09 3.33
CA ASN A 82 7.08 1.18 4.04
C ASN A 82 5.64 1.63 4.32
N ALA A 83 5.43 2.28 5.47
CA ALA A 83 4.22 3.02 5.76
C ALA A 83 4.58 4.45 6.18
N ASP A 84 3.91 5.42 5.58
CA ASP A 84 4.02 6.83 5.91
C ASP A 84 2.67 7.35 6.39
N VAL A 85 2.58 7.67 7.67
CA VAL A 85 1.37 8.18 8.30
C VAL A 85 1.45 9.70 8.40
N GLU A 86 0.62 10.39 7.62
CA GLU A 86 0.62 11.85 7.52
C GLU A 86 -0.78 12.41 7.78
N GLY A 87 -1.01 12.90 9.00
CA GLY A 87 -2.27 13.56 9.34
C GLY A 87 -3.50 12.64 9.24
N ARG A 88 -4.21 12.70 8.10
CA ARG A 88 -5.44 11.93 7.82
C ARG A 88 -5.29 10.95 6.65
N ARG A 89 -4.05 10.59 6.34
CA ARG A 89 -3.73 9.60 5.32
C ARG A 89 -2.61 8.69 5.79
N ILE A 90 -2.64 7.47 5.28
CA ILE A 90 -1.53 6.54 5.33
C ILE A 90 -1.17 6.11 3.91
N ILE A 91 0.11 6.13 3.60
CA ILE A 91 0.66 5.71 2.32
C ILE A 91 1.52 4.48 2.57
N TRP A 92 1.15 3.38 1.94
CA TRP A 92 1.93 2.15 1.99
C TRP A 92 2.68 1.97 0.68
N THR A 93 3.94 1.58 0.76
CA THR A 93 4.73 1.20 -0.42
C THR A 93 5.23 -0.23 -0.24
N VAL A 94 4.96 -1.10 -1.20
CA VAL A 94 5.45 -2.48 -1.24
C VAL A 94 6.35 -2.65 -2.45
N THR A 95 7.62 -2.98 -2.22
CA THR A 95 8.66 -3.06 -3.26
C THR A 95 9.30 -4.45 -3.28
N ASP A 96 9.42 -5.04 -4.47
CA ASP A 96 10.13 -6.31 -4.71
C ASP A 96 11.40 -6.12 -5.56
N GLU A 97 12.26 -7.14 -5.55
CA GLU A 97 13.53 -7.19 -6.30
C GLU A 97 13.38 -7.90 -7.66
N GLY A 98 12.16 -8.07 -8.14
CA GLY A 98 11.82 -8.61 -9.44
C GLY A 98 12.05 -7.64 -10.59
N ASN A 99 11.77 -8.11 -11.80
CA ASN A 99 11.87 -7.31 -13.02
C ASN A 99 10.65 -6.38 -13.24
N GLY A 100 9.63 -6.51 -12.39
CA GLY A 100 8.34 -5.83 -12.52
C GLY A 100 7.48 -6.37 -13.67
N PHE A 101 6.33 -5.74 -13.90
CA PHE A 101 5.36 -6.16 -14.91
C PHE A 101 4.60 -4.96 -15.50
N ASP A 102 4.01 -5.15 -16.68
CA ASP A 102 3.16 -4.13 -17.31
C ASP A 102 1.74 -4.14 -16.71
N TYR A 103 1.50 -3.24 -15.77
CA TYR A 103 0.21 -3.08 -15.09
C TYR A 103 -0.84 -2.33 -15.93
N ASN A 104 -0.46 -1.78 -17.09
CA ASN A 104 -1.39 -1.09 -18.01
C ASN A 104 -2.06 -2.06 -18.98
N ASN A 105 -1.47 -3.24 -19.19
CA ASN A 105 -1.96 -4.24 -20.13
C ASN A 105 -2.39 -5.53 -19.43
N LEU A 106 -3.23 -5.39 -18.41
CA LEU A 106 -3.83 -6.51 -17.68
C LEU A 106 -5.21 -6.84 -18.25
N PRO A 107 -5.57 -8.14 -18.37
CA PRO A 107 -6.92 -8.52 -18.74
C PRO A 107 -7.91 -8.05 -17.67
N ASP A 108 -9.09 -7.60 -18.08
CA ASP A 108 -10.16 -7.20 -17.14
C ASP A 108 -10.72 -8.44 -16.44
N PRO A 109 -10.51 -8.62 -15.13
CA PRO A 109 -10.97 -9.80 -14.42
C PRO A 109 -12.49 -9.83 -14.22
N THR A 110 -13.20 -8.74 -14.52
CA THR A 110 -14.68 -8.66 -14.45
C THR A 110 -15.37 -9.04 -15.76
N ALA A 111 -14.60 -9.17 -16.85
CA ALA A 111 -15.14 -9.59 -18.13
C ALA A 111 -15.74 -11.01 -18.04
N PRO A 112 -16.87 -11.30 -18.72
CA PRO A 112 -17.54 -12.61 -18.66
C PRO A 112 -16.62 -13.81 -18.90
N GLU A 113 -15.67 -13.67 -19.81
CA GLU A 113 -14.66 -14.67 -20.16
C GLU A 113 -13.61 -14.93 -19.06
N ASN A 114 -13.46 -14.01 -18.10
CA ASN A 114 -12.49 -14.10 -17.00
C ASN A 114 -13.13 -14.41 -15.64
N LEU A 115 -14.47 -14.54 -15.56
CA LEU A 115 -15.18 -14.79 -14.30
C LEU A 115 -14.78 -16.11 -13.63
N GLU A 116 -14.43 -17.13 -14.41
CA GLU A 116 -13.94 -18.42 -13.90
C GLU A 116 -12.43 -18.41 -13.57
N ASN A 117 -11.68 -17.40 -14.04
CA ASN A 117 -10.29 -17.18 -13.70
C ASN A 117 -10.20 -16.49 -12.34
N LEU A 118 -9.99 -17.29 -11.29
CA LEU A 118 -9.81 -16.79 -9.92
C LEU A 118 -8.42 -16.18 -9.69
N THR A 119 -7.46 -16.45 -10.56
CA THR A 119 -6.09 -15.92 -10.51
C THR A 119 -5.99 -14.60 -11.26
N GLY A 120 -5.03 -13.74 -10.88
CA GLY A 120 -4.79 -12.46 -11.56
C GLY A 120 -5.72 -11.31 -11.15
N ARG A 121 -6.50 -11.49 -10.08
CA ARG A 121 -7.39 -10.45 -9.54
C ARG A 121 -6.69 -9.44 -8.64
N GLY A 122 -5.41 -9.67 -8.31
CA GLY A 122 -4.68 -8.85 -7.35
C GLY A 122 -4.72 -7.37 -7.64
N VAL A 123 -4.26 -6.96 -8.82
CA VAL A 123 -4.25 -5.54 -9.21
C VAL A 123 -5.66 -4.94 -9.24
N PHE A 124 -6.68 -5.73 -9.60
CA PHE A 124 -8.06 -5.29 -9.55
C PHE A 124 -8.51 -5.03 -8.10
N ILE A 125 -8.22 -5.93 -7.17
CA ILE A 125 -8.50 -5.77 -5.74
C ILE A 125 -7.85 -4.50 -5.20
N LEU A 126 -6.55 -4.30 -5.48
CA LEU A 126 -5.81 -3.11 -5.04
C LEU A 126 -6.46 -1.81 -5.54
N LYS A 127 -6.85 -1.77 -6.82
CA LYS A 127 -7.49 -0.60 -7.43
C LYS A 127 -8.91 -0.32 -6.92
N HIS A 128 -9.60 -1.32 -6.36
CA HIS A 128 -10.98 -1.18 -5.88
C HIS A 128 -11.06 -0.81 -4.40
N LEU A 129 -10.11 -1.28 -3.59
CA LEU A 129 -10.16 -1.12 -2.13
C LEU A 129 -9.31 0.03 -1.60
N ALA A 130 -8.23 0.41 -2.29
CA ALA A 130 -7.43 1.58 -1.94
C ALA A 130 -8.04 2.88 -2.50
N ASP A 131 -7.85 4.02 -1.81
CA ASP A 131 -8.25 5.32 -2.35
C ASP A 131 -7.42 5.69 -3.59
N GLN A 132 -6.15 5.30 -3.59
CA GLN A 132 -5.24 5.43 -4.73
C GLN A 132 -4.30 4.23 -4.79
N CYS A 133 -4.04 3.76 -6.01
CA CYS A 133 -3.10 2.67 -6.28
C CYS A 133 -2.19 3.10 -7.44
N ILE A 134 -0.89 3.21 -7.17
CA ILE A 134 0.11 3.73 -8.11
C ILE A 134 1.21 2.68 -8.22
N PHE A 135 1.54 2.27 -9.45
CA PHE A 135 2.70 1.43 -9.69
C PHE A 135 3.85 2.28 -10.22
N ASN A 136 5.08 1.97 -9.82
CA ASN A 136 6.24 2.60 -10.43
C ASN A 136 6.37 2.18 -11.92
N THR A 137 7.22 2.87 -12.68
CA THR A 137 7.38 2.59 -14.12
C THR A 137 7.81 1.16 -14.41
N LYS A 138 8.60 0.56 -13.53
CA LYS A 138 9.08 -0.82 -13.69
C LYS A 138 7.99 -1.86 -13.38
N GLY A 139 7.02 -1.52 -12.53
CA GLY A 139 5.97 -2.41 -12.03
C GLY A 139 6.44 -3.38 -10.94
N ASN A 140 7.52 -3.07 -10.21
CA ASN A 140 7.99 -3.86 -9.06
C ASN A 140 7.79 -3.15 -7.71
N GLU A 141 6.98 -2.09 -7.74
CA GLU A 141 6.60 -1.32 -6.57
C GLU A 141 5.17 -0.86 -6.75
N VAL A 142 4.38 -0.98 -5.68
CA VAL A 142 3.04 -0.43 -5.60
C VAL A 142 2.92 0.47 -4.38
N GLU A 143 2.32 1.63 -4.59
CA GLU A 143 1.97 2.62 -3.58
C GLU A 143 0.45 2.64 -3.41
N LEU A 144 -0.02 2.48 -2.18
CA LEU A 144 -1.43 2.37 -1.81
C LEU A 144 -1.77 3.43 -0.78
N HIS A 145 -2.75 4.27 -1.10
CA HIS A 145 -3.20 5.36 -0.23
C HIS A 145 -4.52 4.99 0.42
N PHE A 146 -4.64 5.32 1.70
CA PHE A 146 -5.89 5.21 2.45
C PHE A 146 -6.11 6.47 3.28
N LYS A 147 -7.34 6.98 3.29
CA LYS A 147 -7.78 8.00 4.24
C LYS A 147 -8.03 7.35 5.60
N ILE A 148 -7.52 7.98 6.66
CA ILE A 148 -7.64 7.54 8.05
C ILE A 148 -8.20 8.66 8.95
#